data_AF-A0A1E3URE9-F1
#
_entry.id   AF-A0A1E3URE9-F1
#
_cell.length_a   1.000
_cell.length_b   1.000
_cell.length_c   1.000
_cell.angle_alpha   90.00
_cell.angle_beta   90.00
_cell.angle_gamma   90.00
#
_symmetry.space_group_name_H-M   'P 1'
#
loop_
_entity.id
_entity.type
_entity.pdbx_description
1 polymer ?
#
loop_
_entity_poly.entity_id
_entity_poly.type
_entity_poly.pdbx_seq_one_letter_code
_entity_poly.pdbx_strand_id
1 'polypeptide(L)'
;MKKKYQIFISSTYTDLQEERQAAVQAILEAGHIPAGMELFKAGNASQLQTIYRWIDESDIYLLILGGRYGSLEPCSQKGYTQLEYEYAVSKGIPAFSIVINDELLQTKIEKMGYKNVMEQKYPDKMAAFREIVLSKVVCFASDNKDIELGIIKAINEIAELYSLRGWVREPKPEKNIQTIEDEKIKNKKKYFVNDDCITCGACMEDCLVNAISYNDDDTKAVIDQNVCIGCGECETVCPIGAIVDSRFWNLDEVFQNN
;
A
#
# COMPACT_ATOMS: atom_id res chain seq x y z
N MET A 1 -2.18 -16.05 7.50
CA MET A 1 -0.93 -15.43 6.99
C MET A 1 -0.38 -14.50 8.06
N LYS A 2 0.94 -14.44 8.28
CA LYS A 2 1.54 -13.54 9.28
C LYS A 2 1.47 -12.10 8.75
N LYS A 3 0.64 -11.26 9.37
CA LYS A 3 0.55 -9.83 9.08
C LYS A 3 1.78 -9.10 9.62
N LYS A 4 2.26 -8.10 8.89
CA LYS A 4 3.25 -7.13 9.37
C LYS A 4 2.55 -5.78 9.51
N TYR A 5 2.82 -5.03 10.57
CA TYR A 5 2.26 -3.69 10.73
C TYR A 5 3.30 -2.64 10.36
N GLN A 6 2.86 -1.54 9.76
CA GLN A 6 3.69 -0.35 9.61
C GLN A 6 3.50 0.55 10.83
N ILE A 7 4.60 0.92 11.48
CA ILE A 7 4.59 1.73 12.70
C ILE A 7 5.30 3.05 12.44
N PHE A 8 4.57 4.16 12.59
CA PHE A 8 5.14 5.50 12.47
C PHE A 8 5.82 5.92 13.78
N ILE A 9 7.11 6.23 13.73
CA ILE A 9 7.92 6.65 14.87
C ILE A 9 8.02 8.18 14.90
N SER A 10 7.36 8.78 15.89
CA SER A 10 7.43 10.21 16.16
C SER A 10 8.28 10.49 17.39
N SER A 11 9.21 11.43 17.27
CA SER A 11 10.04 11.92 18.39
C SER A 11 10.73 13.23 17.99
N THR A 12 11.28 13.95 18.98
CA THR A 12 12.37 14.89 18.69
C THR A 12 13.59 14.13 18.16
N TYR A 13 14.43 14.78 17.35
CA TYR A 13 15.50 14.06 16.65
C TYR A 13 16.84 14.11 17.40
N THR A 14 17.39 15.30 17.63
CA THR A 14 18.79 15.48 18.08
C THR A 14 19.08 14.86 19.44
N ASP A 15 18.11 14.88 20.34
CA ASP A 15 18.22 14.38 21.72
C ASP A 15 17.89 12.89 21.84
N LEU A 16 17.12 12.32 20.89
CA LEU A 16 16.57 10.95 20.99
C LEU A 16 17.06 10.00 19.90
N GLN A 17 18.27 10.23 19.37
CA GLN A 17 18.80 9.41 18.28
C GLN A 17 18.98 7.95 18.69
N GLU A 18 19.53 7.69 19.89
CA GLU A 18 19.74 6.34 20.41
C GLU A 18 18.41 5.62 20.65
N GLU A 19 17.44 6.31 21.26
CA GLU A 19 16.12 5.77 21.55
C GLU A 19 15.32 5.49 20.28
N ARG A 20 15.42 6.36 19.28
CA ARG A 20 14.80 6.13 17.97
C ARG A 20 15.43 4.92 17.28
N GLN A 21 16.75 4.75 17.36
CA GLN A 21 17.42 3.56 16.81
C GLN A 21 16.98 2.28 17.51
N ALA A 22 16.88 2.29 18.85
CA ALA A 22 16.35 1.17 19.62
C ALA A 22 14.90 0.83 19.21
N ALA A 23 14.06 1.85 19.00
CA ALA A 23 12.70 1.65 18.53
C ALA A 23 12.64 1.03 17.12
N VAL A 24 13.45 1.50 16.18
CA VAL A 24 13.55 0.92 14.83
C VAL A 24 13.98 -0.54 14.92
N GLN A 25 14.99 -0.86 15.73
CA GLN A 25 15.48 -2.22 15.92
C GLN A 25 14.39 -3.13 16.50
N ALA A 26 13.71 -2.69 17.57
CA ALA A 26 12.61 -3.44 18.19
C ALA A 26 11.48 -3.77 17.20
N ILE A 27 11.09 -2.80 16.37
CA ILE A 27 10.04 -2.97 15.37
C ILE A 27 10.47 -4.00 14.32
N LEU A 28 11.72 -3.96 13.87
CA LEU A 28 12.26 -4.91 12.88
C LEU A 28 12.36 -6.33 13.48
N GLU A 29 12.81 -6.46 14.72
CA GLU A 29 12.91 -7.74 15.43
C GLU A 29 11.54 -8.39 15.68
N ALA A 30 10.52 -7.57 15.96
CA ALA A 30 9.13 -8.01 16.02
C ALA A 30 8.58 -8.45 14.63
N GLY A 31 9.31 -8.18 13.55
CA GLY A 31 8.95 -8.54 12.18
C GLY A 31 8.01 -7.54 11.50
N HIS A 32 7.96 -6.30 12.00
CA HIS A 32 7.14 -5.20 11.52
C HIS A 32 7.96 -4.18 10.73
N ILE A 33 7.32 -3.13 10.24
CA ILE A 33 7.91 -2.15 9.31
C ILE A 33 7.98 -0.79 10.01
N PRO A 34 9.17 -0.27 10.35
CA PRO A 34 9.30 1.07 10.89
C PRO A 34 9.13 2.11 9.78
N ALA A 35 8.44 3.20 10.08
CA ALA A 35 8.28 4.37 9.22
C ALA A 35 8.60 5.64 10.02
N GLY A 36 9.28 6.60 9.41
CA GLY A 36 9.73 7.79 10.11
C GLY A 36 10.40 8.80 9.18
N MET A 37 10.83 9.91 9.78
CA MET A 37 11.33 11.08 9.05
C MET A 37 12.66 10.85 8.33
N GLU A 38 13.38 9.77 8.65
CA GLU A 38 14.62 9.34 8.01
C GLU A 38 14.44 8.98 6.52
N LEU A 39 13.20 8.71 6.09
CA LEU A 39 12.85 8.37 4.71
C LEU A 39 12.41 9.59 3.88
N PHE A 40 12.28 10.78 4.48
CA PHE A 40 11.82 11.96 3.76
C PHE A 40 12.91 12.50 2.84
N LYS A 41 12.81 12.21 1.54
CA LYS A 41 13.58 12.93 0.51
C LYS A 41 13.17 14.40 0.54
N ALA A 42 14.16 15.30 0.58
CA ALA A 42 13.93 16.74 0.46
C ALA A 42 13.21 17.05 -0.85
N GLY A 43 11.90 17.30 -0.79
CA GLY A 43 11.04 17.60 -1.93
C GLY A 43 10.14 18.80 -1.63
N ASN A 44 9.66 19.45 -2.68
CA ASN A 44 8.94 20.74 -2.66
C ASN A 44 7.55 20.73 -1.99
N ALA A 45 7.11 19.62 -1.40
CA ALA A 45 5.85 19.56 -0.65
C ALA A 45 6.02 20.20 0.73
N SER A 46 4.93 20.77 1.29
CA SER A 46 4.95 21.20 2.69
C SER A 46 5.29 20.00 3.58
N GLN A 47 6.33 20.14 4.42
CA GLN A 47 6.86 19.04 5.23
C GLN A 47 5.77 18.33 6.04
N LEU A 48 4.77 19.08 6.49
CA LEU A 48 3.63 18.59 7.26
C LEU A 48 2.67 17.69 6.47
N GLN A 49 2.36 18.02 5.21
CA GLN A 49 1.50 17.16 4.38
C GLN A 49 2.14 15.80 4.11
N THR A 50 3.46 15.79 3.90
CA THR A 50 4.23 14.55 3.79
C THR A 50 4.08 13.74 5.07
N ILE A 51 4.34 14.35 6.24
CA ILE A 51 4.21 13.69 7.54
C ILE A 51 2.81 13.07 7.73
N TYR A 52 1.74 13.82 7.45
CA TYR A 52 0.37 13.31 7.58
C TYR A 52 0.07 12.13 6.67
N ARG A 53 0.57 12.16 5.44
CA ARG A 53 0.43 11.02 4.52
C ARG A 53 1.08 9.75 5.08
N TRP A 54 2.28 9.87 5.66
CA TRP A 54 2.97 8.73 6.26
C TRP A 54 2.27 8.19 7.51
N ILE A 55 1.64 9.08 8.29
CA ILE A 55 0.78 8.67 9.41
C ILE A 55 -0.44 7.92 8.87
N ASP A 56 -1.11 8.43 7.84
CA ASP A 56 -2.29 7.78 7.24
C ASP A 56 -1.98 6.42 6.61
N GLU A 57 -0.76 6.22 6.09
CA GLU A 57 -0.29 4.95 5.54
C GLU A 57 0.19 3.95 6.61
N SER A 58 0.26 4.36 7.88
CA SER A 58 0.74 3.52 8.99
C SER A 58 -0.41 2.87 9.77
N ASP A 59 -0.20 1.66 10.26
CA ASP A 59 -1.19 0.91 11.04
C ASP A 59 -1.19 1.30 12.53
N ILE A 60 -0.02 1.70 13.06
CA ILE A 60 0.18 2.06 14.47
C ILE A 60 1.04 3.34 14.55
N TYR A 61 0.75 4.19 15.52
CA TYR A 61 1.53 5.39 15.83
C TYR A 61 2.29 5.22 17.16
N LEU A 62 3.61 5.42 17.12
CA LEU A 62 4.50 5.41 18.27
C LEU A 62 5.04 6.81 18.52
N LEU A 63 4.83 7.33 19.73
CA LEU A 63 5.51 8.54 20.22
C LEU A 63 6.62 8.18 21.20
N ILE A 64 7.83 8.68 20.98
CA ILE A 64 8.90 8.68 21.99
C ILE A 64 9.04 10.10 22.53
N LEU A 65 8.69 10.30 23.80
CA LEU A 65 8.67 11.60 24.45
C LEU A 65 9.87 11.76 25.39
N GLY A 66 10.77 12.69 25.03
CA GLY A 66 11.91 13.10 25.83
C GLY A 66 11.69 14.40 26.60
N GLY A 67 12.78 15.14 26.84
CA GLY A 67 12.76 16.43 27.55
C GLY A 67 12.56 17.66 26.67
N ARG A 68 12.59 17.51 25.33
CA ARG A 68 12.48 18.62 24.37
C ARG A 68 11.13 18.65 23.67
N TYR A 69 10.67 19.85 23.33
CA TYR A 69 9.45 20.07 22.56
C TYR A 69 9.68 20.04 21.05
N GLY A 70 10.88 20.45 20.62
CA GLY A 70 11.31 20.42 19.23
C GLY A 70 11.02 21.70 18.45
N SER A 71 10.99 21.59 17.13
CA SER A 71 10.75 22.73 16.22
C SER A 71 9.26 23.03 16.11
N LEU A 72 8.93 24.32 16.01
CA LEU A 72 7.56 24.77 15.76
C LEU A 72 7.24 24.76 14.28
N GLU A 73 6.01 24.41 13.95
CA GLU A 73 5.44 24.66 12.64
C GLU A 73 5.07 26.15 12.52
N PRO A 74 5.42 26.84 11.41
CA PRO A 74 5.28 28.29 11.30
C PRO A 74 3.85 28.83 11.48
N CYS A 75 2.83 28.15 10.97
CA CYS A 75 1.46 28.65 10.93
C CYS A 75 0.70 28.44 12.25
N SER A 76 0.79 27.24 12.81
CA SER A 76 0.08 26.79 14.01
C SER A 76 0.82 27.11 15.31
N GLN A 77 2.12 27.40 15.23
CA GLN A 77 3.00 27.62 16.39
C GLN A 77 3.03 26.44 17.38
N LYS A 78 2.64 25.24 16.93
CA LYS A 78 2.76 23.99 17.68
C LYS A 78 4.00 23.21 17.25
N GLY A 79 4.54 22.38 18.14
CA GLY A 79 5.63 21.46 17.81
C GLY A 79 5.18 20.44 16.78
N TYR A 80 6.05 20.07 15.83
CA TYR A 80 5.75 19.04 14.83
C TYR A 80 5.30 17.72 15.48
N THR A 81 6.02 17.27 16.50
CA THR A 81 5.69 16.05 17.27
C THR A 81 4.32 16.12 17.94
N GLN A 82 3.91 17.30 18.43
CA GLN A 82 2.56 17.47 18.98
C GLN A 82 1.50 17.40 17.87
N LEU A 83 1.74 18.04 16.73
CA LEU A 83 0.82 18.01 15.60
C LEU A 83 0.65 16.59 15.04
N GLU A 84 1.74 15.83 14.97
CA GLU A 84 1.74 14.42 14.58
C GLU A 84 0.87 13.58 15.51
N TYR A 85 1.06 13.74 16.82
CA TYR A 85 0.31 13.00 17.84
C TYR A 85 -1.19 13.35 17.80
N GLU A 86 -1.52 14.64 17.78
CA GLU A 86 -2.90 15.12 17.68
C GLU A 86 -3.57 14.60 16.39
N TYR A 87 -2.84 14.61 15.27
CA TYR A 87 -3.34 14.11 13.99
C TYR A 87 -3.63 12.60 14.04
N ALA A 88 -2.68 11.78 14.49
CA ALA A 88 -2.86 10.33 14.60
C ALA A 88 -4.06 9.96 15.48
N VAL A 89 -4.20 10.65 16.63
CA VAL A 89 -5.35 10.51 17.53
C VAL A 89 -6.65 10.90 16.83
N SER A 90 -6.67 12.02 16.09
CA SER A 90 -7.87 12.50 15.39
C SER A 90 -8.35 11.54 14.29
N LYS A 91 -7.43 10.77 13.69
CA LYS A 91 -7.72 9.74 12.69
C LYS A 91 -8.17 8.42 13.28
N GLY A 92 -8.09 8.25 14.60
CA GLY A 92 -8.37 7.00 15.29
C GLY A 92 -7.31 5.92 15.03
N ILE A 93 -6.09 6.31 14.66
CA ILE A 93 -4.97 5.38 14.53
C ILE A 93 -4.57 4.94 15.94
N PRO A 94 -4.42 3.64 16.22
CA PRO A 94 -3.93 3.17 17.50
C PRO A 94 -2.58 3.79 17.83
N ALA A 95 -2.53 4.54 18.92
CA ALA A 95 -1.36 5.30 19.34
C ALA A 95 -0.92 4.86 20.74
N PHE A 96 0.38 4.65 20.92
CA PHE A 96 0.99 4.44 22.22
C PHE A 96 2.23 5.32 22.37
N SER A 97 2.65 5.56 23.61
CA SER A 97 3.75 6.48 23.90
C SER A 97 4.77 5.85 24.84
N ILE A 98 6.04 6.02 24.51
CA ILE A 98 7.19 5.72 25.36
C ILE A 98 7.67 7.04 25.95
N VAL A 99 7.58 7.20 27.27
CA VAL A 99 8.03 8.41 27.95
C VAL A 99 9.32 8.10 28.68
N ILE A 100 10.36 8.88 28.38
CA ILE A 100 11.65 8.73 29.04
C ILE A 100 11.54 9.24 30.48
N ASN A 101 12.03 8.43 31.42
CA ASN A 101 12.02 8.74 32.83
C ASN A 101 13.12 9.75 33.23
N ASP A 102 13.07 10.22 34.46
CA ASP A 102 14.02 11.21 34.95
C ASP A 102 15.45 10.66 35.07
N GLU A 103 15.63 9.35 35.29
CA GLU A 103 16.94 8.70 35.41
C GLU A 103 17.70 8.69 34.08
N LEU A 104 17.02 8.32 32.98
CA LEU A 104 17.60 8.34 31.65
C LEU A 104 17.83 9.79 31.18
N LEU A 105 16.93 10.72 31.51
CA LEU A 105 17.14 12.15 31.26
C LEU A 105 18.39 12.66 31.97
N GLN A 106 18.60 12.34 33.25
CA GLN A 106 19.79 12.73 34.00
C GLN A 106 21.06 12.17 33.35
N THR A 107 21.07 10.88 33.02
CA THR A 107 22.20 10.24 32.33
C THR A 107 22.54 10.94 31.01
N LYS A 108 21.52 11.38 30.25
CA LYS A 108 21.71 12.12 29.00
C LYS A 108 22.18 13.56 29.25
N ILE A 109 21.69 14.22 30.30
CA ILE A 109 22.13 15.56 30.70
C ILE A 109 23.62 15.55 31.05
N GLU A 110 24.11 14.51 31.72
CA GLU A 110 25.53 14.35 32.04
C GLU A 110 26.40 14.18 30.79
N LYS A 111 25.92 13.43 29.79
CA LYS A 111 26.66 13.16 28.54
C LYS A 111 26.62 14.31 27.53
N MET A 112 25.44 14.89 27.31
CA MET A 112 25.18 15.84 26.22
C MET A 112 25.00 17.28 26.70
N GLY A 113 24.85 17.48 28.01
CA GLY A 113 24.58 18.78 28.62
C GLY A 113 23.08 19.13 28.68
N TYR A 114 22.69 19.84 29.74
CA TYR A 114 21.29 20.19 30.05
C TYR A 114 20.54 20.85 28.88
N LYS A 115 21.18 21.81 28.20
CA LYS A 115 20.58 22.57 27.09
C LYS A 115 20.24 21.73 25.86
N ASN A 116 20.91 20.58 25.70
CA ASN A 116 20.73 19.71 24.53
C ASN A 116 19.64 18.65 24.76
N VAL A 117 19.22 18.44 26.01
CA VAL A 117 18.27 17.40 26.43
C VAL A 117 16.97 17.98 26.98
N MET A 118 17.01 19.16 27.59
CA MET A 118 15.84 19.80 28.20
C MET A 118 15.39 21.01 27.40
N GLU A 119 14.08 21.14 27.20
CA GLU A 119 13.47 22.30 26.56
C GLU A 119 13.79 23.60 27.31
N GLN A 120 14.11 24.65 26.57
CA GLN A 120 14.45 25.97 27.11
C GLN A 120 13.55 27.08 26.55
N LYS A 121 13.12 26.94 25.29
CA LYS A 121 12.42 28.00 24.57
C LYS A 121 10.93 28.00 24.89
N TYR A 122 10.35 26.81 25.05
CA TYR A 122 8.90 26.64 25.21
C TYR A 122 8.54 25.66 26.33
N PRO A 123 8.95 25.93 27.59
CA PRO A 123 8.71 25.02 28.71
C PRO A 123 7.21 24.79 28.97
N ASP A 124 6.39 25.85 28.87
CA ASP A 124 4.94 25.76 29.10
C ASP A 124 4.25 24.86 28.07
N LYS A 125 4.67 24.95 26.80
CA LYS A 125 4.13 24.10 25.71
C LYS A 125 4.54 22.65 25.90
N MET A 126 5.79 22.41 26.33
CA MET A 126 6.27 21.06 26.63
C MET A 126 5.50 20.44 27.79
N ALA A 127 5.27 21.19 28.86
CA ALA A 127 4.51 20.73 30.02
C ALA A 127 3.08 20.36 29.62
N ALA A 128 2.37 21.25 28.91
CA ALA A 128 1.02 20.98 28.42
C ALA A 128 0.96 19.75 27.50
N PHE A 129 1.92 19.59 26.59
CA PHE A 129 1.96 18.42 25.72
C PHE A 129 2.25 17.13 26.49
N ARG A 130 3.16 17.18 27.46
CA ARG A 130 3.46 16.04 28.33
C ARG A 130 2.23 15.59 29.12
N GLU A 131 1.44 16.52 29.66
CA GLU A 131 0.18 16.21 30.35
C GLU A 131 -0.82 15.49 29.43
N ILE A 132 -0.98 15.96 28.19
CA ILE A 132 -1.84 15.32 27.19
C ILE A 132 -1.38 13.88 26.92
N VAL A 133 -0.08 13.67 26.72
CA VAL A 133 0.47 12.33 26.43
C VAL A 133 0.30 11.39 27.63
N LEU A 134 0.59 11.87 28.84
CA LEU A 134 0.47 11.09 30.09
C LEU A 134 -0.98 10.74 30.44
N SER A 135 -1.97 11.44 29.88
CA SER A 135 -3.39 11.10 30.06
C SER A 135 -3.81 9.81 29.31
N LYS A 136 -2.94 9.25 28.45
CA LYS A 136 -3.22 8.06 27.63
C LYS A 136 -2.34 6.86 28.01
N VAL A 137 -2.40 5.79 27.22
CA VAL A 137 -1.55 4.60 27.40
C VAL A 137 -0.08 4.99 27.17
N VAL A 138 0.69 4.92 28.26
CA VAL A 138 2.10 5.27 28.29
C VAL A 138 2.91 4.13 28.91
N CYS A 139 4.06 3.83 28.32
CA CYS A 139 5.13 3.06 28.97
C CYS A 139 6.29 3.99 29.33
N PHE A 140 6.80 3.86 30.54
CA PHE A 140 8.00 4.58 30.96
C PHE A 140 9.25 3.78 30.64
N ALA A 141 10.31 4.45 30.19
CA ALA A 141 11.58 3.80 29.87
C ALA A 141 12.75 4.45 30.64
N SER A 142 13.58 3.60 31.25
CA SER A 142 14.77 3.97 32.02
C SER A 142 16.06 3.68 31.25
N ASP A 143 16.00 2.79 30.28
CA ASP A 143 17.09 2.48 29.36
C ASP A 143 16.55 2.05 27.99
N ASN A 144 17.45 1.74 27.06
CA ASN A 144 17.06 1.31 25.71
C ASN A 144 16.34 -0.06 25.69
N LYS A 145 16.59 -0.94 26.66
CA LYS A 145 15.91 -2.24 26.74
C LYS A 145 14.45 -2.08 27.13
N ASP A 146 14.16 -1.14 28.04
CA ASP A 146 12.79 -0.79 28.41
C ASP A 146 12.00 -0.28 27.19
N ILE A 147 12.66 0.50 26.32
CA ILE A 147 12.06 0.99 25.06
C ILE A 147 11.72 -0.18 24.15
N GLU A 148 12.68 -1.08 23.91
CA GLU A 148 12.49 -2.25 23.06
C GLU A 148 11.35 -3.16 23.57
N LEU A 149 11.38 -3.50 24.87
CA LEU A 149 10.36 -4.32 25.51
C LEU A 149 8.98 -3.65 25.50
N GLY A 150 8.93 -2.35 25.80
CA GLY A 150 7.70 -1.56 25.79
C GLY A 150 7.04 -1.53 24.41
N ILE A 151 7.83 -1.37 23.35
CA ILE A 151 7.35 -1.38 21.98
C ILE A 151 6.80 -2.75 21.59
N ILE A 152 7.55 -3.83 21.84
CA ILE A 152 7.12 -5.19 21.50
C ILE A 152 5.81 -5.53 22.20
N LYS A 153 5.71 -5.20 23.50
CA LYS A 153 4.50 -5.42 24.29
C LYS A 153 3.32 -4.63 23.75
N ALA A 154 3.49 -3.33 23.51
CA ALA A 154 2.43 -2.46 23.01
C ALA A 154 1.92 -2.89 21.63
N ILE A 155 2.82 -3.32 20.73
CA ILE A 155 2.42 -3.81 19.41
C ILE A 155 1.56 -5.07 19.53
N ASN A 156 1.96 -6.02 20.39
CA ASN A 156 1.18 -7.24 20.60
C ASN A 156 -0.21 -6.94 21.19
N GLU A 157 -0.28 -6.09 22.21
CA GLU A 157 -1.55 -5.67 22.82
C GLU A 157 -2.47 -4.99 21.79
N ILE A 158 -1.93 -4.07 20.97
CA ILE A 158 -2.70 -3.42 19.91
C ILE A 158 -3.13 -4.42 18.83
N ALA A 159 -2.26 -5.34 18.45
CA ALA A 159 -2.59 -6.37 17.45
C ALA A 159 -3.67 -7.35 17.91
N GLU A 160 -3.79 -7.58 19.22
CA GLU A 160 -4.86 -8.39 19.83
C GLU A 160 -6.18 -7.60 19.97
N LEU A 161 -6.11 -6.33 20.36
CA LEU A 161 -7.28 -5.49 20.61
C LEU A 161 -7.94 -4.98 19.31
N TYR A 162 -7.15 -4.74 18.26
CA TYR A 162 -7.60 -4.11 17.02
C TYR A 162 -7.48 -5.07 15.83
N SER A 163 -8.52 -5.12 15.00
CA SER A 163 -8.47 -5.83 13.72
C SER A 163 -7.79 -4.97 12.65
N LEU A 164 -6.47 -4.84 12.73
CA LEU A 164 -5.68 -4.04 11.80
C LEU A 164 -5.57 -4.72 10.43
N ARG A 165 -5.54 -3.92 9.35
CA ARG A 165 -5.36 -4.43 7.98
C ARG A 165 -3.98 -5.05 7.85
N GLY A 166 -2.95 -4.28 8.14
CA GLY A 166 -1.55 -4.69 8.03
C GLY A 166 -1.12 -5.07 6.61
N TRP A 167 0.16 -5.33 6.49
CA TRP A 167 0.83 -5.81 5.30
C TRP A 167 0.87 -7.33 5.28
N VAL A 168 0.40 -7.90 4.18
CA VAL A 168 0.49 -9.33 3.93
C VAL A 168 1.31 -9.51 2.66
N ARG A 169 2.39 -10.29 2.75
CA ARG A 169 3.11 -10.68 1.55
C ARG A 169 2.17 -11.51 0.68
N GLU A 170 1.95 -11.07 -0.55
CA GLU A 170 1.23 -11.88 -1.53
C GLU A 170 1.89 -13.27 -1.59
N PRO A 171 1.10 -14.36 -1.47
CA PRO A 171 1.67 -15.69 -1.65
C PRO A 171 2.32 -15.71 -3.04
N LYS A 172 3.50 -16.34 -3.17
CA LYS A 172 4.05 -16.55 -4.51
C LYS A 172 2.93 -17.21 -5.33
N PRO A 173 2.62 -16.71 -6.54
CA PRO A 173 1.70 -17.43 -7.40
C PRO A 173 2.26 -18.85 -7.46
N GLU A 174 1.47 -19.82 -7.03
CA GLU A 174 1.76 -21.21 -7.38
C GLU A 174 1.96 -21.20 -8.88
N LYS A 175 3.02 -21.85 -9.37
CA LYS A 175 3.33 -21.90 -10.80
C LYS A 175 2.26 -22.72 -11.53
N ASN A 176 1.05 -22.21 -11.57
CA ASN A 176 -0.04 -22.64 -12.41
C ASN A 176 -0.18 -21.58 -13.51
N ILE A 177 0.90 -21.43 -14.28
CA ILE A 177 0.90 -20.65 -15.54
C ILE A 177 -0.12 -21.26 -16.51
N GLN A 178 -0.38 -22.58 -16.40
CA GLN A 178 -1.42 -23.28 -17.16
C GLN A 178 -2.82 -22.68 -16.96
N THR A 179 -3.24 -22.33 -15.73
CA THR A 179 -4.64 -21.91 -15.51
C THR A 179 -4.99 -20.53 -16.09
N ILE A 180 -4.06 -19.58 -16.18
CA ILE A 180 -4.37 -18.24 -16.71
C ILE A 180 -4.42 -18.26 -18.24
N GLU A 181 -3.54 -19.02 -18.89
CA GLU A 181 -3.60 -19.25 -20.33
C GLU A 181 -4.84 -20.07 -20.69
N ASP A 182 -5.17 -21.11 -19.93
CA ASP A 182 -6.34 -21.96 -20.17
C ASP A 182 -7.67 -21.22 -19.93
N GLU A 183 -7.75 -20.31 -18.95
CA GLU A 183 -8.96 -19.49 -18.72
C GLU A 183 -9.13 -18.41 -19.79
N LYS A 184 -8.05 -17.77 -20.25
CA LYS A 184 -8.10 -16.81 -21.36
C LYS A 184 -8.43 -17.50 -22.70
N ILE A 185 -7.93 -18.72 -22.93
CA ILE A 185 -8.26 -19.54 -24.11
C ILE A 185 -9.71 -20.02 -24.06
N LYS A 186 -10.24 -20.38 -22.88
CA LYS A 186 -11.65 -20.77 -22.73
C LYS A 186 -12.63 -19.63 -22.97
N ASN A 187 -12.22 -18.39 -22.71
CA ASN A 187 -13.09 -17.21 -22.80
C ASN A 187 -12.82 -16.32 -24.04
N LYS A 188 -12.04 -16.82 -25.01
CA LYS A 188 -11.80 -16.09 -26.27
C LYS A 188 -13.07 -16.04 -27.12
N LYS A 189 -13.38 -14.87 -27.66
CA LYS A 189 -14.49 -14.71 -28.63
C LYS A 189 -14.21 -15.59 -29.85
N LYS A 190 -15.24 -16.31 -30.28
CA LYS A 190 -15.19 -17.17 -31.47
C LYS A 190 -15.95 -16.47 -32.58
N TYR A 191 -15.38 -16.47 -33.77
CA TYR A 191 -16.00 -15.90 -34.96
C TYR A 191 -16.25 -17.01 -35.96
N PHE A 192 -17.36 -16.92 -36.69
CA PHE A 192 -17.80 -17.88 -37.69
C PHE A 192 -18.17 -17.15 -38.98
N VAL A 193 -18.05 -17.85 -40.10
CA VAL A 193 -18.38 -17.35 -41.43
C VAL A 193 -19.70 -18.00 -41.85
N ASN A 194 -20.73 -17.20 -42.13
CA ASN A 194 -22.02 -17.67 -42.61
C ASN A 194 -22.01 -17.89 -44.14
N ASP A 195 -23.14 -18.31 -44.69
CA ASP A 195 -23.27 -18.64 -46.11
C ASP A 195 -23.36 -17.40 -47.03
N ASP A 196 -23.40 -16.18 -46.49
CA ASP A 196 -23.33 -14.93 -47.28
C ASP A 196 -21.90 -14.62 -47.79
N CYS A 197 -20.92 -15.46 -47.43
CA CYS A 197 -19.54 -15.29 -47.84
C CYS A 197 -19.37 -15.27 -49.36
N ILE A 198 -18.77 -14.20 -49.88
CA ILE A 198 -18.50 -14.02 -51.32
C ILE A 198 -17.04 -14.32 -51.73
N THR A 199 -16.29 -15.02 -50.87
CA THR A 199 -14.89 -15.45 -51.13
C THR A 199 -13.95 -14.34 -51.64
N CYS A 200 -14.12 -13.11 -51.15
CA CYS A 200 -13.31 -11.95 -51.56
C CYS A 200 -11.89 -11.93 -50.95
N GLY A 201 -11.65 -12.69 -49.88
CA GLY A 201 -10.33 -12.83 -49.26
C GLY A 201 -9.88 -11.74 -48.28
N ALA A 202 -10.60 -10.61 -48.14
CA ALA A 202 -10.20 -9.49 -47.27
C ALA A 202 -9.86 -9.92 -45.83
N CYS A 203 -10.70 -10.76 -45.22
CA CYS A 203 -10.46 -11.28 -43.87
C CYS A 203 -9.16 -12.07 -43.70
N MET A 204 -8.67 -12.73 -44.76
CA MET A 204 -7.42 -13.49 -44.72
C MET A 204 -6.20 -12.57 -44.74
N GLU A 205 -6.25 -11.49 -45.53
CA GLU A 205 -5.16 -10.50 -45.60
C GLU A 205 -4.93 -9.81 -44.26
N ASP A 206 -6.01 -9.51 -43.53
CA ASP A 206 -5.95 -8.82 -42.24
C ASP A 206 -5.73 -9.77 -41.04
N CYS A 207 -5.74 -11.09 -41.25
CA CYS A 207 -5.57 -12.04 -40.16
C CYS A 207 -4.09 -12.18 -39.74
N LEU A 208 -3.68 -11.40 -38.74
CA LEU A 208 -2.30 -11.39 -38.21
C LEU A 208 -1.80 -12.75 -37.70
N VAL A 209 -2.70 -13.70 -37.40
CA VAL A 209 -2.37 -15.05 -36.91
C VAL A 209 -2.63 -16.14 -37.95
N ASN A 210 -2.98 -15.78 -39.19
CA ASN A 210 -3.26 -16.71 -40.29
C ASN A 210 -4.26 -17.82 -39.92
N ALA A 211 -5.31 -17.48 -39.17
CA ALA A 211 -6.32 -18.43 -38.72
C ALA A 211 -7.45 -18.68 -39.75
N ILE A 212 -7.37 -18.08 -40.94
CA ILE A 212 -8.47 -18.10 -41.92
C ILE A 212 -7.97 -18.71 -43.23
N SER A 213 -8.72 -19.67 -43.75
CA SER A 213 -8.50 -20.31 -45.05
C SER A 213 -9.83 -20.49 -45.78
N TYR A 214 -9.82 -20.91 -47.04
CA TYR A 214 -11.02 -21.43 -47.67
C TYR A 214 -11.30 -22.87 -47.23
N ASN A 215 -12.57 -23.29 -47.34
CA ASN A 215 -12.96 -24.69 -47.23
C ASN A 215 -12.49 -25.50 -48.45
N ASP A 216 -12.62 -26.84 -48.39
CA ASP A 216 -12.12 -27.74 -49.42
C ASP A 216 -12.65 -27.47 -50.85
N ASP A 217 -13.86 -26.89 -50.95
CA ASP A 217 -14.49 -26.56 -52.23
C ASP A 217 -14.27 -25.09 -52.68
N ASP A 218 -13.46 -24.31 -51.96
CA ASP A 218 -13.22 -22.88 -52.19
C ASP A 218 -14.49 -22.01 -52.28
N THR A 219 -15.56 -22.44 -51.61
CA THR A 219 -16.88 -21.79 -51.63
C THR A 219 -17.09 -20.81 -50.48
N LYS A 220 -16.31 -20.92 -49.39
CA LYS A 220 -16.41 -20.02 -48.24
C LYS A 220 -15.12 -19.96 -47.43
N ALA A 221 -14.90 -18.83 -46.76
CA ALA A 221 -13.86 -18.73 -45.74
C ALA A 221 -14.23 -19.56 -44.49
N VAL A 222 -13.24 -20.09 -43.80
CA VAL A 222 -13.35 -20.86 -42.57
C VAL A 222 -12.30 -20.38 -41.59
N ILE A 223 -12.71 -20.16 -40.33
CA ILE A 223 -11.83 -19.69 -39.26
C ILE A 223 -11.46 -20.87 -38.36
N ASP A 224 -10.17 -21.22 -38.30
CA ASP A 224 -9.64 -22.21 -37.37
C ASP A 224 -9.70 -21.69 -35.94
N GLN A 225 -10.61 -22.25 -35.15
CA GLN A 225 -10.84 -21.85 -33.76
C GLN A 225 -9.68 -22.21 -32.82
N ASN A 226 -8.77 -23.10 -33.22
CA ASN A 226 -7.59 -23.43 -32.43
C ASN A 226 -6.51 -22.36 -32.61
N VAL A 227 -6.36 -21.80 -33.82
CA VAL A 227 -5.38 -20.75 -34.14
C VAL A 227 -5.92 -19.34 -33.83
N CYS A 228 -7.22 -19.11 -34.03
CA CYS A 228 -7.84 -17.81 -33.85
C CYS A 228 -7.70 -17.29 -32.41
N ILE A 229 -7.25 -16.04 -32.28
CA ILE A 229 -7.08 -15.35 -30.98
C ILE A 229 -8.29 -14.48 -30.58
N GLY A 230 -9.32 -14.41 -31.43
CA GLY A 230 -10.57 -13.69 -31.13
C GLY A 230 -10.48 -12.16 -31.20
N CYS A 231 -9.55 -11.60 -31.98
CA CYS A 231 -9.36 -10.15 -32.11
C CYS A 231 -10.54 -9.41 -32.77
N GLY A 232 -11.25 -10.05 -33.71
CA GLY A 232 -12.42 -9.47 -34.39
C GLY A 232 -12.12 -8.64 -35.63
N GLU A 233 -10.86 -8.52 -36.06
CA GLU A 233 -10.52 -7.72 -37.26
C GLU A 233 -11.28 -8.21 -38.50
N CYS A 234 -11.37 -9.53 -38.66
CA CYS A 234 -12.06 -10.17 -39.78
C CYS A 234 -13.56 -9.78 -39.89
N GLU A 235 -14.25 -9.56 -38.78
CA GLU A 235 -15.63 -9.04 -38.76
C GLU A 235 -15.69 -7.62 -39.34
N THR A 236 -14.75 -6.77 -38.93
CA THR A 236 -14.75 -5.35 -39.33
C THR A 236 -14.41 -5.12 -40.80
N VAL A 237 -13.58 -6.00 -41.38
CA VAL A 237 -13.14 -5.88 -42.79
C VAL A 237 -14.05 -6.63 -43.75
N CYS A 238 -15.01 -7.41 -43.26
CA CYS A 238 -15.91 -8.19 -44.10
C CYS A 238 -16.90 -7.26 -44.84
N PRO A 239 -16.80 -7.10 -46.17
CA PRO A 239 -17.59 -6.10 -46.90
C PRO A 239 -19.09 -6.42 -46.96
N ILE A 240 -19.46 -7.68 -46.73
CA ILE A 240 -20.84 -8.17 -46.75
C ILE A 240 -21.32 -8.65 -45.36
N GLY A 241 -20.49 -8.51 -44.32
CA GLY A 241 -20.87 -8.85 -42.94
C GLY A 241 -21.06 -10.34 -42.64
N ALA A 242 -20.47 -11.25 -43.42
CA ALA A 242 -20.62 -12.71 -43.23
C ALA A 242 -19.89 -13.27 -42.01
N ILE A 243 -19.06 -12.46 -41.32
CA ILE A 243 -18.28 -12.91 -40.17
C ILE A 243 -18.95 -12.42 -38.90
N VAL A 244 -19.38 -13.35 -38.05
CA VAL A 244 -20.16 -13.05 -36.84
C VAL A 244 -19.57 -13.70 -35.61
N ASP A 245 -19.67 -13.02 -34.46
CA ASP A 245 -19.36 -13.57 -33.14
C ASP A 245 -20.33 -14.71 -32.79
N SER A 246 -19.85 -15.73 -32.09
CA SER A 246 -20.61 -16.88 -31.57
C SER A 246 -21.90 -16.52 -30.83
N ARG A 247 -21.98 -15.32 -30.25
CA ARG A 247 -23.19 -14.79 -29.61
C ARG A 247 -24.33 -14.50 -30.60
N PHE A 248 -24.00 -14.27 -31.87
CA PHE A 248 -24.95 -13.95 -32.93
C PHE A 248 -25.11 -15.10 -33.95
N TRP A 249 -24.20 -16.09 -33.95
CA TRP A 249 -24.27 -17.28 -34.81
C TRP A 249 -25.56 -18.11 -34.66
N ASN A 250 -26.13 -18.19 -33.46
CA ASN A 250 -27.37 -18.96 -33.20
C ASN A 250 -28.67 -18.15 -33.37
N LEU A 251 -28.62 -16.94 -33.94
CA LEU A 251 -29.84 -16.16 -34.23
C LEU A 251 -30.42 -16.46 -35.61
N ASP A 252 -29.65 -17.06 -36.52
CA ASP A 252 -30.14 -17.38 -37.87
C ASP A 252 -31.05 -18.62 -37.91
N GLU A 253 -31.00 -19.50 -36.90
CA GLU A 253 -32.01 -20.56 -36.73
C GLU A 253 -33.38 -20.03 -36.26
N VAL A 254 -33.47 -18.78 -35.79
CA VAL A 254 -34.72 -18.18 -35.30
C VAL A 254 -35.50 -17.46 -36.42
N PHE A 255 -34.85 -17.07 -37.52
CA PHE A 255 -35.49 -16.31 -38.61
C PHE A 255 -35.81 -17.12 -39.87
N GLN A 256 -35.51 -18.43 -39.92
CA GLN A 256 -35.92 -19.31 -41.02
C GLN A 256 -37.24 -20.09 -40.76
N ASN A 257 -37.91 -19.84 -39.63
CA ASN A 257 -39.21 -20.46 -39.29
C ASN A 257 -40.36 -19.45 -39.09
N ASN A 258 -40.29 -18.27 -39.71
CA ASN A 258 -41.44 -17.37 -39.87
C ASN A 258 -41.75 -17.13 -41.35
#